data_AF-A0A2R3JTQ3-F1
#
_entry.id   AF-A0A2R3JTQ3-F1
#
_cell.length_a   1.000
_cell.length_b   1.000
_cell.length_c   1.000
_cell.angle_alpha   90.00
_cell.angle_beta   90.00
_cell.angle_gamma   90.00
#
_symmetry.space_group_name_H-M   'P 1'
#
loop_
_entity.id
_entity.type
_entity.pdbx_description
1 polymer ?
#
loop_
_entity_poly.entity_id
_entity_poly.type
_entity_poly.pdbx_seq_one_letter_code
_entity_poly.pdbx_strand_id
1 'polypeptide(L)'
;MQNSVQEAIVSCVFIMVILYLLVVSIVLTFVRSFHISVGPLHFKARFRARKSYVSMPMKNNPKIRKAYIRYLIISALTALSIVGQLIVMQIGYPVEAAVVGCTLYGLEWWSAKAVYLLRDYWEKHDTKAAGLTLASKEVFKIRMTLYKSTIIGTTIMTLSFMIYMLNFGVYF
;
A
#
# COMPACT_ATOMS: atom_id res chain seq x y z
N MET A 1 -30.41 -10.55 20.60
CA MET A 1 -29.99 -11.56 19.60
C MET A 1 -29.51 -10.93 18.28
N GLN A 2 -30.24 -9.98 17.67
CA GLN A 2 -29.80 -9.38 16.40
C GLN A 2 -28.50 -8.55 16.53
N ASN A 3 -28.38 -7.73 17.59
CA ASN A 3 -27.18 -6.93 17.87
C ASN A 3 -25.94 -7.81 18.11
N SER A 4 -26.08 -8.91 18.85
CA SER A 4 -24.98 -9.85 19.12
C SER A 4 -24.52 -10.62 17.86
N VAL A 5 -25.42 -10.91 16.92
CA VAL A 5 -25.07 -11.55 15.65
C VAL A 5 -24.35 -10.56 14.72
N GLN A 6 -24.83 -9.31 14.65
CA GLN A 6 -24.21 -8.27 13.83
C GLN A 6 -22.81 -7.90 14.35
N GLU A 7 -22.63 -7.78 15.66
CA GLU A 7 -21.32 -7.54 16.29
C GLU A 7 -20.33 -8.67 15.99
N ALA A 8 -20.77 -9.92 16.07
CA ALA A 8 -19.96 -11.08 15.74
C ALA A 8 -19.53 -11.08 14.27
N ILE A 9 -20.46 -10.79 13.34
CA ILE A 9 -20.15 -10.72 11.90
C ILE A 9 -19.10 -9.63 11.62
N VAL A 10 -19.30 -8.42 12.15
CA VAL A 10 -18.38 -7.28 11.94
C VAL A 10 -17.00 -7.58 12.52
N SER A 11 -16.94 -8.18 13.72
CA SER A 11 -15.69 -8.61 14.34
C SER A 11 -14.96 -9.69 13.53
N CYS A 12 -15.69 -10.69 13.03
CA CYS A 12 -15.13 -11.73 12.16
C CYS A 12 -14.57 -11.14 10.86
N VAL A 13 -15.29 -10.23 10.20
CA VAL A 13 -14.81 -9.54 9.00
C VAL A 13 -13.53 -8.77 9.30
N PHE A 14 -13.49 -8.02 10.40
CA PHE A 14 -12.32 -7.25 10.81
C PHE A 14 -11.08 -8.15 11.02
N ILE A 15 -11.24 -9.27 11.75
CA ILE A 15 -10.17 -10.24 12.00
C ILE A 15 -9.69 -10.89 10.70
N MET A 16 -10.63 -11.33 9.83
CA MET A 16 -10.28 -11.93 8.54
C MET A 16 -9.46 -10.97 7.67
N VAL A 17 -9.81 -9.68 7.66
CA VAL A 17 -9.06 -8.67 6.92
C VAL A 17 -7.65 -8.47 7.50
N ILE A 18 -7.49 -8.46 8.83
CA ILE A 18 -6.16 -8.37 9.45
C ILE A 18 -5.29 -9.58 9.06
N LEU A 19 -5.83 -10.80 9.19
CA LEU A 19 -5.11 -12.02 8.80
C LEU A 19 -4.72 -12.00 7.33
N TYR A 20 -5.63 -11.56 6.47
CA TYR A 20 -5.38 -11.37 5.05
C TYR A 20 -4.23 -10.37 4.81
N LEU A 21 -4.27 -9.19 5.44
CA LEU A 21 -3.22 -8.17 5.30
C LEU A 21 -1.87 -8.67 5.79
N LEU A 22 -1.82 -9.47 6.87
CA LEU A 22 -0.60 -10.11 7.35
C LEU A 22 -0.03 -11.09 6.32
N VAL A 23 -0.85 -12.02 5.81
CA VAL A 23 -0.43 -12.99 4.80
C VAL A 23 0.08 -12.30 3.54
N VAL A 24 -0.67 -11.31 3.03
CA VAL A 24 -0.26 -10.59 1.82
C VAL A 24 1.02 -9.79 2.05
N SER A 25 1.22 -9.18 3.22
CA SER A 25 2.46 -8.45 3.55
C SER A 25 3.68 -9.38 3.57
N ILE A 26 3.53 -10.59 4.10
CA ILE A 26 4.57 -11.62 4.06
C ILE A 26 4.88 -11.96 2.60
N VAL A 27 3.87 -12.27 1.79
CA VAL A 27 4.05 -12.60 0.37
C VAL A 27 4.74 -11.44 -0.39
N LEU A 28 4.33 -10.19 -0.19
CA LEU A 28 4.92 -9.01 -0.84
C LEU A 28 6.40 -8.78 -0.47
N THR A 29 6.83 -9.29 0.69
CA THR A 29 8.23 -9.24 1.14
C THR A 29 9.12 -10.20 0.32
N PHE A 30 8.58 -11.37 -0.04
CA PHE A 30 9.25 -12.37 -0.87
C PHE A 30 9.16 -12.06 -2.37
N VAL A 31 8.02 -11.57 -2.86
CA VAL A 31 7.76 -11.28 -4.27
C VAL A 31 8.32 -9.90 -4.65
N ARG A 32 9.64 -9.81 -4.89
CA ARG A 32 10.33 -8.53 -5.20
C ARG A 32 10.15 -8.08 -6.66
N SER A 33 9.97 -6.78 -6.88
CA SER A 33 9.84 -6.19 -8.25
C SER A 33 11.15 -6.20 -9.05
N PHE A 34 12.28 -6.24 -8.36
CA PHE A 34 13.62 -6.28 -8.96
C PHE A 34 14.57 -7.01 -8.01
N HIS A 35 15.59 -7.62 -8.58
CA HIS A 35 16.69 -8.25 -7.88
C HIS A 35 17.93 -7.37 -8.00
N ILE A 36 18.73 -7.35 -6.94
CA ILE A 36 20.00 -6.64 -6.92
C ILE A 36 21.07 -7.69 -7.22
N SER A 37 21.97 -7.41 -8.17
CA SER A 37 22.96 -8.38 -8.63
C SER A 37 24.02 -8.74 -7.58
N VAL A 38 24.25 -7.86 -6.61
CA VAL A 38 25.21 -8.09 -5.52
C VAL A 38 24.63 -8.93 -4.37
N GLY A 39 25.52 -9.70 -3.73
CA GLY A 39 25.20 -10.56 -2.58
C GLY A 39 24.54 -9.82 -1.40
N PRO A 40 23.90 -10.56 -0.48
CA PRO A 40 23.09 -9.99 0.60
C PRO A 40 23.87 -9.11 1.57
N LEU A 41 25.15 -9.42 1.81
CA LEU A 41 26.01 -8.72 2.79
C LEU A 41 26.59 -7.39 2.28
N HIS A 42 26.43 -7.05 0.99
CA HIS A 42 26.94 -5.80 0.42
C HIS A 42 25.97 -4.63 0.59
N PHE A 43 25.77 -4.18 1.83
CA PHE A 43 24.79 -3.13 2.19
C PHE A 43 24.96 -1.83 1.37
N LYS A 44 26.18 -1.32 1.23
CA LYS A 44 26.45 -0.06 0.49
C LYS A 44 26.12 -0.18 -1.00
N ALA A 45 26.41 -1.33 -1.62
CA ALA A 45 26.09 -1.57 -3.03
C ALA A 45 24.58 -1.75 -3.24
N ARG A 46 23.90 -2.48 -2.33
CA ARG A 46 22.44 -2.63 -2.36
C ARG A 46 21.71 -1.31 -2.17
N PHE A 47 22.18 -0.46 -1.26
CA PHE A 47 21.63 0.88 -1.08
C PHE A 47 21.78 1.74 -2.35
N ARG A 48 22.95 1.72 -2.98
CA ARG A 48 23.18 2.42 -4.25
C ARG A 48 22.26 1.91 -5.37
N ALA A 49 22.11 0.59 -5.51
CA ALA A 49 21.21 0.01 -6.52
C ALA A 49 19.74 0.42 -6.30
N ARG A 50 19.25 0.37 -5.05
CA ARG A 50 17.89 0.82 -4.70
C ARG A 50 17.70 2.32 -4.97
N LYS A 51 18.69 3.14 -4.59
CA LYS A 51 18.65 4.58 -4.86
C LYS A 51 18.65 4.85 -6.37
N SER A 52 19.47 4.13 -7.14
CA SER A 52 19.53 4.25 -8.60
C SER A 52 18.20 3.86 -9.26
N TYR A 53 17.59 2.75 -8.84
CA TYR A 53 16.28 2.28 -9.31
C TYR A 53 15.20 3.36 -9.28
N VAL A 54 15.21 4.20 -8.23
CA VAL A 54 14.22 5.28 -8.07
C VAL A 54 14.71 6.60 -8.69
N SER A 55 15.97 6.97 -8.46
CA SER A 55 16.47 8.31 -8.80
C SER A 55 16.82 8.51 -10.28
N MET A 56 17.28 7.48 -11.00
CA MET A 56 17.60 7.62 -12.43
C MET A 56 16.36 7.94 -13.28
N PRO A 57 15.23 7.22 -13.15
CA PRO A 57 14.00 7.54 -13.88
C PRO A 57 13.47 8.95 -13.57
N MET A 58 13.62 9.41 -12.32
CA MET A 58 13.17 10.74 -11.89
C MET A 58 14.00 11.88 -12.45
N LYS A 59 15.32 11.66 -12.63
CA LYS A 59 16.21 12.66 -13.22
C LYS A 59 15.92 12.82 -14.72
N ASN A 60 15.68 11.70 -15.39
CA ASN A 60 15.55 11.66 -16.85
C ASN A 60 14.12 11.92 -17.34
N ASN A 61 13.09 11.77 -16.49
CA ASN A 61 11.70 11.99 -16.90
C ASN A 61 10.88 12.75 -15.84
N PRO A 62 10.48 14.02 -16.10
CA PRO A 62 9.75 14.84 -15.14
C PRO A 62 8.33 14.30 -14.84
N LYS A 63 7.73 13.57 -15.78
CA LYS A 63 6.42 12.92 -15.59
C LYS A 63 6.50 11.81 -14.55
N ILE A 64 7.55 10.99 -14.61
CA ILE A 64 7.80 9.91 -13.63
C ILE A 64 8.07 10.54 -12.26
N ARG A 65 8.89 11.61 -12.21
CA ARG A 65 9.17 12.35 -10.98
C ARG A 65 7.89 12.85 -10.30
N LYS A 66 7.02 13.55 -11.04
CA LYS A 66 5.76 14.08 -10.50
C LYS A 66 4.83 12.97 -10.02
N ALA A 67 4.70 11.89 -10.78
CA ALA A 67 3.86 10.74 -10.40
C ALA A 67 4.37 10.07 -9.11
N TYR A 68 5.68 9.86 -8.99
CA TYR A 68 6.26 9.20 -7.84
C TYR A 68 6.25 10.07 -6.58
N ILE A 69 6.47 11.39 -6.69
CA ILE A 69 6.32 12.31 -5.55
C ILE A 69 4.88 12.27 -5.03
N ARG A 70 3.88 12.33 -5.92
CA ARG A 70 2.46 12.19 -5.53
C ARG A 70 2.19 10.87 -4.83
N TYR A 71 2.70 9.76 -5.38
CA TYR A 71 2.59 8.43 -4.77
C TYR A 71 3.19 8.42 -3.35
N LEU A 72 4.39 8.96 -3.14
CA LEU A 72 5.00 9.03 -1.81
C LEU A 72 4.17 9.82 -0.81
N ILE A 73 3.69 11.01 -1.21
CA ILE A 73 2.87 11.86 -0.35
C ILE A 73 1.57 11.14 0.02
N ILE A 74 0.89 10.55 -0.97
CA ILE A 74 -0.38 9.86 -0.75
C ILE A 74 -0.18 8.63 0.13
N SER A 75 0.83 7.79 -0.13
CA SER A 75 1.11 6.62 0.72
C SER A 75 1.48 7.03 2.16
N ALA A 76 2.23 8.12 2.35
CA ALA A 76 2.54 8.63 3.68
C ALA A 76 1.28 9.11 4.42
N LEU A 77 0.41 9.88 3.75
CA LEU A 77 -0.87 10.31 4.30
C LEU A 77 -1.79 9.13 4.61
N THR A 78 -1.80 8.11 3.76
CA THR A 78 -2.61 6.91 3.95
C THR A 78 -2.14 6.12 5.18
N ALA A 79 -0.83 5.94 5.36
CA ALA A 79 -0.27 5.29 6.54
C ALA A 79 -0.61 6.06 7.83
N LEU A 80 -0.47 7.39 7.83
CA LEU A 80 -0.86 8.24 8.95
C LEU A 80 -2.38 8.16 9.22
N SER A 81 -3.19 8.11 8.17
CA SER A 81 -4.65 8.04 8.28
C SER A 81 -5.11 6.74 8.92
N ILE A 82 -4.42 5.61 8.74
CA ILE A 82 -4.80 4.35 9.40
C ILE A 82 -4.79 4.53 10.94
N VAL A 83 -3.76 5.20 11.47
CA VAL A 83 -3.66 5.49 12.92
C VAL A 83 -4.66 6.59 13.31
N GLY A 84 -4.73 7.66 12.51
CA GLY A 84 -5.61 8.80 12.78
C GLY A 84 -7.09 8.42 12.79
N GLN A 85 -7.51 7.48 11.93
CA GLN A 85 -8.88 6.98 11.89
C GLN A 85 -9.30 6.39 13.23
N LEU A 86 -8.46 5.57 13.88
CA LEU A 86 -8.80 4.98 15.17
C LEU A 86 -9.16 6.03 16.21
N ILE A 87 -8.38 7.12 16.26
CA ILE A 87 -8.59 8.23 17.19
C ILE A 87 -9.86 9.01 16.86
N VAL A 88 -10.05 9.41 15.60
CA VAL A 88 -11.20 10.23 15.19
C VAL A 88 -12.52 9.46 15.34
N MET A 89 -12.52 8.16 15.02
CA MET A 89 -13.70 7.32 15.22
C MET A 89 -14.05 7.18 16.71
N GLN A 90 -13.05 7.07 17.61
CA GLN A 90 -13.26 7.01 19.05
C GLN A 90 -13.80 8.32 19.65
N ILE A 91 -13.49 9.47 19.05
CA ILE A 91 -13.97 10.79 19.51
C ILE A 91 -15.40 11.09 19.03
N GLY A 92 -16.02 10.17 18.28
CA GLY A 92 -17.43 10.27 17.89
C GLY A 92 -17.66 10.61 16.41
N TYR A 93 -16.62 10.63 15.57
CA TYR A 93 -16.72 10.99 14.15
C TYR A 93 -16.38 9.80 13.22
N PRO A 94 -17.14 8.68 13.31
CA PRO A 94 -16.86 7.45 12.57
C PRO A 94 -17.00 7.62 11.05
N VAL A 95 -18.00 8.39 10.61
CA VAL A 95 -18.34 8.56 9.20
C VAL A 95 -17.30 9.43 8.51
N GLU A 96 -16.95 10.56 9.12
CA GLU A 96 -15.96 11.51 8.62
C GLU A 96 -14.60 10.83 8.48
N ALA A 97 -14.18 10.08 9.50
CA ALA A 97 -12.95 9.30 9.45
C ALA A 97 -12.97 8.28 8.31
N ALA A 98 -14.08 7.56 8.11
CA ALA A 98 -14.22 6.57 7.04
C ALA A 98 -14.15 7.21 5.65
N VAL A 99 -14.86 8.33 5.43
CA VAL A 99 -14.85 9.09 4.17
C VAL A 99 -13.43 9.54 3.82
N VAL A 100 -12.70 10.11 4.79
CA VAL A 100 -11.32 10.58 4.57
C VAL A 100 -10.40 9.43 4.19
N GLY A 101 -10.41 8.33 4.94
CA GLY A 101 -9.51 7.22 4.60
C GLY A 101 -9.89 6.48 3.33
N CYS A 102 -11.18 6.28 3.04
CA CYS A 102 -11.60 5.71 1.75
C CYS A 102 -11.16 6.58 0.57
N THR A 103 -11.22 7.90 0.74
CA THR A 103 -10.70 8.85 -0.26
C THR A 103 -9.18 8.67 -0.44
N LEU A 104 -8.42 8.56 0.66
CA LEU A 104 -6.98 8.32 0.61
C LEU A 104 -6.64 6.97 -0.03
N TYR A 105 -7.38 5.90 0.27
CA TYR A 105 -7.22 4.60 -0.37
C TYR A 105 -7.48 4.65 -1.88
N GLY A 106 -8.51 5.37 -2.31
CA GLY A 106 -8.78 5.61 -3.74
C GLY A 106 -7.64 6.40 -4.42
N LEU A 107 -7.11 7.43 -3.75
CA LEU A 107 -5.94 8.17 -4.23
C LEU A 107 -4.69 7.30 -4.26
N GLU A 108 -4.48 6.43 -3.28
CA GLU A 108 -3.35 5.51 -3.23
C GLU A 108 -3.41 4.54 -4.40
N TRP A 109 -4.57 3.93 -4.63
CA TRP A 109 -4.82 3.05 -5.78
C TRP A 109 -4.47 3.72 -7.11
N TRP A 110 -4.90 4.97 -7.29
CA TRP A 110 -4.63 5.72 -8.50
C TRP A 110 -3.14 6.08 -8.63
N SER A 111 -2.53 6.54 -7.54
CA SER A 111 -1.13 6.95 -7.51
C SER A 111 -0.15 5.77 -7.69
N ALA A 112 -0.59 4.54 -7.42
CA ALA A 112 0.15 3.31 -7.70
C ALA A 112 0.60 3.19 -9.18
N LYS A 113 -0.01 3.94 -10.10
CA LYS A 113 0.46 4.11 -11.49
C LYS A 113 1.93 4.55 -11.56
N ALA A 114 2.44 5.27 -10.56
CA ALA A 114 3.85 5.66 -10.49
C ALA A 114 4.80 4.46 -10.54
N VAL A 115 4.43 3.35 -9.91
CA VAL A 115 5.22 2.11 -9.89
C VAL A 115 5.28 1.47 -11.29
N TYR A 116 4.18 1.52 -12.05
CA TYR A 116 4.14 1.07 -13.44
C TYR A 116 5.03 1.93 -14.35
N LEU A 117 4.99 3.25 -14.19
CA LEU A 117 5.83 4.18 -14.94
C LEU A 117 7.32 3.95 -14.65
N LEU A 118 7.66 3.66 -13.39
CA LEU A 118 9.03 3.34 -13.00
C LEU A 118 9.50 2.04 -13.68
N ARG A 119 8.62 1.03 -13.73
CA ARG A 119 8.95 -0.23 -14.41
C ARG A 119 9.10 -0.05 -15.92
N ASP A 120 8.18 0.65 -16.58
CA ASP A 120 8.25 0.91 -18.03
C ASP A 120 9.54 1.63 -18.43
N TYR A 121 10.03 2.54 -17.58
CA TYR A 121 11.35 3.14 -17.78
C TYR A 121 12.45 2.08 -17.81
N TRP A 122 12.51 1.19 -16.81
CA TRP A 122 13.56 0.18 -16.72
C TRP A 122 13.44 -0.94 -17.76
N GLU A 123 12.26 -1.21 -18.30
CA GLU A 123 12.11 -2.14 -19.42
C GLU A 123 12.74 -1.60 -20.72
N LYS A 124 12.96 -0.29 -20.81
CA LYS A 124 13.54 0.40 -21.98
C LYS A 124 15.01 0.80 -21.80
N HIS A 125 15.60 0.54 -20.64
CA HIS A 125 16.96 0.98 -20.29
C HIS A 125 17.81 -0.18 -19.77
N ASP A 126 19.13 -0.04 -19.87
CA ASP A 126 20.04 -1.08 -19.38
C ASP A 126 20.04 -1.16 -17.85
N THR A 127 19.41 -2.22 -17.35
CA THR A 127 19.29 -2.53 -15.93
C THR A 127 20.62 -3.05 -15.34
N LYS A 128 21.48 -3.67 -16.16
CA LYS A 128 22.76 -4.22 -15.71
C LYS A 128 23.74 -3.12 -15.31
N ALA A 129 23.79 -2.03 -16.07
CA ALA A 129 24.56 -0.83 -15.74
C ALA A 129 24.17 -0.22 -14.37
N ALA A 130 22.93 -0.42 -13.94
CA ALA A 130 22.41 0.03 -12.64
C ALA A 130 22.57 -0.98 -11.50
N GLY A 131 23.16 -2.16 -11.77
CA GLY A 131 23.39 -3.22 -10.77
C GLY A 131 22.10 -3.92 -10.32
N LEU A 132 21.10 -3.99 -11.20
CA LEU A 132 19.80 -4.61 -10.91
C LEU A 132 19.31 -5.44 -12.09
N THR A 133 18.40 -6.37 -11.81
CA THR A 133 17.64 -7.11 -12.81
C THR A 133 16.16 -7.00 -12.48
N LEU A 134 15.33 -6.73 -13.48
CA LEU A 134 13.89 -6.68 -13.26
C LEU A 134 13.35 -8.08 -13.02
N ALA A 135 12.38 -8.22 -12.12
CA ALA A 135 11.59 -9.43 -12.05
C ALA A 135 10.79 -9.64 -13.35
N SER A 136 10.32 -10.86 -13.60
CA SER A 136 9.46 -11.12 -14.76
C SER A 136 8.19 -10.25 -14.73
N LYS A 137 7.59 -10.01 -15.90
CA LYS A 137 6.37 -9.21 -16.02
C LYS A 137 5.23 -9.82 -15.19
N GLU A 138 5.13 -11.15 -15.14
CA GLU A 138 4.10 -11.84 -14.37
C GLU A 138 4.30 -11.68 -12.86
N VAL A 139 5.54 -11.81 -12.36
CA VAL A 139 5.85 -11.56 -10.94
C VAL A 139 5.49 -10.14 -10.55
N PHE A 140 5.78 -9.16 -11.42
CA PHE A 140 5.41 -7.77 -11.17
C PHE A 140 3.89 -7.55 -11.15
N LYS A 141 3.15 -8.14 -12.10
CA LYS A 141 1.68 -8.07 -12.12
C LYS A 141 1.08 -8.66 -10.85
N ILE A 142 1.50 -9.86 -10.45
CA ILE A 142 1.05 -10.51 -9.21
C ILE A 142 1.29 -9.60 -8.01
N ARG A 143 2.50 -9.04 -7.89
CA ARG A 143 2.83 -8.10 -6.82
C ARG A 143 1.91 -6.88 -6.82
N MET A 144 1.66 -6.28 -7.98
CA MET A 144 0.79 -5.11 -8.07
C MET A 144 -0.68 -5.44 -7.78
N THR A 145 -1.15 -6.63 -8.19
CA THR A 145 -2.49 -7.12 -7.84
C THR A 145 -2.62 -7.30 -6.33
N LEU A 146 -1.62 -7.92 -5.69
CA LEU A 146 -1.58 -8.10 -4.24
C LEU A 146 -1.52 -6.77 -3.48
N TYR A 147 -0.70 -5.82 -3.93
CA TYR A 147 -0.67 -4.48 -3.33
C TYR A 147 -2.00 -3.75 -3.51
N LYS A 148 -2.65 -3.88 -4.65
CA LYS A 148 -3.96 -3.28 -4.88
C LYS A 148 -5.04 -3.94 -4.02
N SER A 149 -4.99 -5.25 -3.84
CA SER A 149 -5.94 -5.95 -2.99
C SER A 149 -5.76 -5.61 -1.50
N THR A 150 -4.56 -5.22 -1.03
CA THR A 150 -4.43 -4.66 0.32
C THR A 150 -5.18 -3.35 0.50
N ILE A 151 -5.23 -2.49 -0.51
CA ILE A 151 -6.00 -1.22 -0.47
C ILE A 151 -7.50 -1.50 -0.35
N ILE A 152 -7.99 -2.54 -1.04
CA ILE A 152 -9.38 -2.99 -0.90
C ILE A 152 -9.60 -3.54 0.51
N GLY A 153 -8.67 -4.37 1.02
CA GLY A 153 -8.71 -4.88 2.38
C GLY A 153 -8.81 -3.77 3.42
N THR A 154 -7.95 -2.74 3.35
CA THR A 154 -8.01 -1.60 4.28
C THR A 154 -9.30 -0.81 4.14
N THR A 155 -9.87 -0.68 2.95
CA THR A 155 -11.18 -0.06 2.74
C THR A 155 -12.29 -0.84 3.47
N ILE A 156 -12.32 -2.17 3.32
CA ILE A 156 -13.27 -3.04 4.02
C ILE A 156 -13.08 -2.93 5.54
N MET A 157 -11.83 -2.91 6.01
CA MET A 157 -11.50 -2.75 7.43
C MET A 157 -12.06 -1.43 7.99
N THR A 158 -11.82 -0.32 7.31
CA THR A 158 -12.32 1.01 7.70
C THR A 158 -13.84 1.06 7.75
N LEU A 159 -14.52 0.53 6.72
CA LEU A 159 -15.98 0.50 6.69
C LEU A 159 -16.56 -0.40 7.77
N SER A 160 -15.95 -1.56 8.01
CA SER A 160 -16.36 -2.47 9.08
C SER A 160 -16.20 -1.80 10.45
N PHE A 161 -15.09 -1.10 10.67
CA PHE A 161 -14.85 -0.39 11.92
C PHE A 161 -15.81 0.80 12.12
N MET A 162 -16.12 1.54 11.06
CA MET A 162 -17.16 2.58 11.08
C MET A 162 -18.52 1.99 11.49
N ILE A 163 -18.94 0.87 10.88
CA ILE A 163 -20.20 0.19 11.22
C ILE A 163 -20.18 -0.27 12.68
N TYR A 164 -19.07 -0.84 13.14
CA TYR A 164 -18.92 -1.24 14.53
C TYR A 164 -19.13 -0.05 15.47
N MET A 165 -18.43 1.05 15.23
CA MET A 165 -18.54 2.24 16.07
C MET A 165 -19.97 2.78 16.05
N LEU A 166 -20.61 2.91 14.88
CA LEU A 166 -21.98 3.44 14.79
C LEU A 166 -23.04 2.63 15.54
N ASN A 167 -22.87 1.30 15.66
CA ASN A 167 -23.87 0.41 16.25
C ASN A 167 -23.54 -0.01 17.69
N PHE A 168 -22.26 -0.02 18.06
CA PHE A 168 -21.78 -0.57 19.34
C PHE A 168 -20.80 0.35 20.07
N GLY A 169 -20.38 1.46 19.45
CA GLY A 169 -19.52 2.46 20.07
C GLY A 169 -20.27 3.20 21.18
N VAL A 170 -19.55 3.48 22.27
CA VAL A 170 -20.05 4.32 23.36
C VAL A 170 -19.96 5.78 22.89
N TYR A 171 -21.03 6.27 22.25
CA TYR A 171 -21.21 7.70 22.05
C TYR A 171 -21.76 8.29 23.35
N PHE A 172 -21.02 9.22 23.94
CA PHE A 172 -21.51 10.07 25.04
C PHE A 172 -22.54 11.08 24.51
#